data_AF-A0A836RPD1-F1
#
_entry.id   AF-A0A836RPD1-F1
#
_cell.length_a   1.000
_cell.length_b   1.000
_cell.length_c   1.000
_cell.angle_alpha   90.00
_cell.angle_beta   90.00
_cell.angle_gamma   90.00
#
_symmetry.space_group_name_H-M   'P 1'
#
loop_
_entity.id
_entity.type
_entity.pdbx_description
1 polymer ?
#
loop_
_entity_poly.entity_id
_entity_poly.type
_entity_poly.pdbx_seq_one_letter_code
_entity_poly.pdbx_strand_id
1 'polypeptide(L)'
;MGMNTIVQNWHPILEELTEAKVAGIASSMTDTGLYDIVHEDNVFSYDDTFGAVRLKPSSCEVIATFETTDPAITINSYGRGVVAVTAFNP
;
A
#
# COMPACT_ATOMS: atom_id res chain seq x y z
N MET A 1 3.72 -21.88 -3.18
CA MET A 1 3.98 -20.72 -4.04
C MET A 1 2.64 -20.05 -4.32
N GLY A 2 2.24 -19.12 -3.47
CA GLY A 2 1.03 -18.33 -3.72
C GLY A 2 1.31 -17.37 -4.87
N MET A 3 0.43 -17.35 -5.86
CA MET A 3 0.51 -16.36 -6.95
C MET A 3 0.21 -15.00 -6.35
N ASN A 4 1.25 -14.23 -6.06
CA ASN A 4 1.14 -12.79 -5.90
C ASN A 4 0.49 -12.28 -7.19
N THR A 5 -0.71 -11.72 -7.06
CA THR A 5 -1.29 -10.92 -8.15
C THR A 5 -0.48 -9.64 -8.18
N ILE A 6 0.69 -9.71 -8.80
CA ILE A 6 1.47 -8.54 -9.19
C ILE A 6 0.53 -7.81 -10.15
N VAL A 7 0.02 -6.64 -9.72
CA VAL A 7 -0.73 -5.75 -10.60
C VAL A 7 0.27 -5.24 -11.63
N GLN A 8 0.51 -6.03 -12.68
CA GLN A 8 1.42 -5.70 -13.77
C GLN A 8 0.90 -4.52 -14.61
N ASN A 9 -0.38 -4.14 -14.45
CA ASN A 9 -1.00 -3.01 -15.10
C ASN A 9 -1.89 -2.25 -14.11
N TRP A 10 -1.30 -1.27 -13.42
CA TRP A 10 -2.08 -0.27 -12.69
C TRP A 10 -2.76 0.62 -13.73
N HIS A 11 -4.07 0.42 -13.94
CA HIS A 11 -4.81 1.13 -14.98
C HIS A 11 -4.99 2.60 -14.57
N PRO A 12 -4.89 3.58 -15.49
CA PRO A 12 -5.08 5.01 -15.16
C PRO A 12 -6.40 5.34 -14.45
N ILE A 13 -7.47 4.59 -14.73
CA ILE A 13 -8.76 4.71 -14.02
C ILE A 13 -8.61 4.43 -12.52
N LEU A 14 -7.74 3.49 -12.12
CA LEU A 14 -7.47 3.24 -10.71
C LEU A 14 -6.70 4.39 -10.08
N GLU A 15 -5.78 5.05 -10.81
CA GLU A 15 -5.12 6.27 -10.31
C GLU A 15 -6.13 7.38 -10.05
N GLU A 16 -7.11 7.58 -10.95
CA GLU A 16 -8.17 8.57 -10.77
C GLU A 16 -9.09 8.25 -9.58
N LEU A 17 -9.47 6.97 -9.43
CA LEU A 17 -10.35 6.55 -8.33
C LEU A 17 -9.66 6.62 -6.97
N THR A 18 -8.39 6.25 -6.90
CA THR A 18 -7.65 6.10 -5.65
C THR A 18 -6.84 7.33 -5.28
N GLU A 19 -6.62 8.24 -6.23
CA GLU A 19 -5.70 9.37 -6.11
C GLU A 19 -4.29 8.93 -5.69
N ALA A 20 -3.89 7.69 -6.04
CA ALA A 20 -2.61 7.09 -5.73
C ALA A 20 -2.03 6.35 -6.96
N LYS A 21 -0.70 6.42 -7.09
CA LYS A 21 0.03 5.73 -8.17
C LYS A 21 0.96 4.66 -7.61
N VAL A 22 1.14 3.58 -8.36
CA VAL A 22 2.16 2.57 -8.06
C VAL A 22 3.51 3.07 -8.57
N ALA A 23 4.45 3.28 -7.66
CA ALA A 23 5.82 3.71 -7.96
C ALA A 23 6.82 2.56 -8.05
N GLY A 24 6.47 1.40 -7.51
CA GLY A 24 7.31 0.21 -7.52
C GLY A 24 6.79 -0.86 -6.58
N ILE A 25 7.53 -1.96 -6.51
CA ILE A 25 7.30 -3.07 -5.58
C ILE A 25 8.59 -3.26 -4.80
N ALA A 26 8.47 -3.55 -3.51
CA ALA A 26 9.59 -3.90 -2.66
C ALA A 26 9.27 -5.20 -1.91
N SER A 27 10.30 -5.98 -1.60
CA SER A 27 10.19 -7.25 -0.88
C SER A 27 11.54 -7.59 -0.27
N SER A 28 11.54 -8.36 0.80
CA SER A 28 12.76 -8.89 1.41
C SER A 28 12.83 -10.41 1.22
N MET A 29 14.05 -10.97 1.29
CA MET A 29 14.24 -12.43 1.24
C MET A 29 13.89 -13.12 2.58
N THR A 30 13.82 -12.34 3.65
CA THR A 30 13.53 -12.74 5.02
C THR A 30 12.72 -11.63 5.68
N ASP A 31 11.86 -11.97 6.63
CA ASP A 31 11.11 -10.99 7.41
C ASP A 31 12.06 -10.04 8.18
N THR A 32 12.01 -8.74 7.85
CA THR A 32 12.85 -7.70 8.46
C THR A 32 12.09 -6.71 9.34
N GLY A 33 10.76 -6.73 9.34
CA GLY A 33 9.92 -5.72 9.99
C GLY A 33 9.96 -4.32 9.34
N LEU A 34 10.73 -4.10 8.27
CA LEU A 34 10.78 -2.80 7.57
C LEU A 34 9.43 -2.40 6.97
N TYR A 35 8.59 -3.39 6.65
CA TYR A 35 7.24 -3.18 6.14
C TYR A 35 6.17 -3.49 7.18
N ASP A 36 6.51 -3.49 8.47
CA ASP A 36 5.50 -3.44 9.53
C ASP A 36 4.68 -2.15 9.40
N ILE A 37 3.39 -2.25 9.69
CA ILE A 37 2.41 -1.20 9.45
C ILE A 37 2.23 -0.38 10.72
N VAL A 38 2.36 0.93 10.60
CA VAL A 38 2.20 1.91 11.69
C VAL A 38 0.89 2.66 11.51
N HIS A 39 0.05 2.65 12.54
CA HIS A 39 -1.22 3.38 12.60
C HIS A 39 -1.52 3.81 14.05
N GLU A 40 -1.74 5.11 14.27
CA GLU A 40 -2.11 5.68 15.57
C GLU A 40 -1.25 5.14 16.73
N ASP A 41 0.08 5.25 16.62
CA ASP A 41 1.08 4.77 17.59
C ASP A 41 1.19 3.24 17.76
N ASN A 42 0.42 2.46 17.01
CA ASN A 42 0.49 1.00 17.01
C ASN A 42 1.30 0.49 15.82
N VAL A 43 2.06 -0.57 16.05
CA VAL A 43 2.82 -1.29 15.02
C VAL A 43 2.22 -2.67 14.83
N PHE A 44 1.90 -3.02 13.59
CA PHE A 44 1.31 -4.29 13.18
C PHE A 44 2.30 -5.03 12.29
N SER A 45 2.74 -6.21 12.74
CA SER A 45 3.73 -6.98 12.00
C SER A 45 3.21 -7.45 10.64
N TYR A 46 4.04 -7.31 9.62
CA TYR A 46 3.74 -7.77 8.26
C TYR A 46 4.95 -8.52 7.69
N ASP A 47 4.69 -9.73 7.17
CA ASP A 47 5.71 -10.55 6.54
C ASP A 47 6.10 -9.95 5.18
N ASP A 48 7.21 -9.20 5.19
CA ASP A 48 7.71 -8.47 4.03
C ASP A 48 8.25 -9.36 2.90
N THR A 49 8.28 -10.69 3.10
CA THR A 49 8.57 -11.66 2.04
C THR A 49 7.44 -11.79 1.02
N PHE A 50 6.21 -11.41 1.39
CA PHE A 50 5.09 -11.34 0.45
C PHE A 50 5.17 -10.13 -0.49
N GLY A 51 6.00 -9.16 -0.14
CA GLY A 51 6.19 -7.92 -0.87
C GLY A 51 5.15 -6.85 -0.53
N ALA A 52 5.53 -5.61 -0.76
CA ALA A 52 4.73 -4.41 -0.59
C ALA A 52 4.84 -3.54 -1.84
N VAL A 53 3.78 -2.81 -2.13
CA VAL A 53 3.70 -1.81 -3.19
C VAL A 53 4.16 -0.47 -2.63
N ARG A 54 4.97 0.27 -3.38
CA ARG A 54 5.27 1.66 -3.04
C ARG A 54 4.23 2.56 -3.69
N LEU A 55 3.36 3.15 -2.87
CA LEU A 55 2.35 4.10 -3.33
C LEU A 55 2.88 5.53 -3.36
N LYS A 56 2.43 6.30 -4.35
CA LYS A 56 2.59 7.76 -4.42
C LYS A 56 1.21 8.42 -4.40
N PRO A 57 0.75 8.85 -3.22
CA PRO A 57 -0.47 9.65 -3.05
C PRO A 57 -0.37 10.96 -3.85
N SER A 58 -1.48 11.40 -4.43
CA SER A 58 -1.62 12.72 -5.08
C SER A 58 -2.53 13.64 -4.26
N SER A 59 -3.77 13.23 -4.02
CA SER A 59 -4.73 13.99 -3.20
C SER A 59 -5.52 13.15 -2.18
N CYS A 60 -5.21 11.85 -2.07
CA CYS A 60 -5.77 10.97 -1.05
C CYS A 60 -5.10 11.14 0.32
N GLU A 61 -5.81 10.72 1.36
CA GLU A 61 -5.33 10.71 2.74
C GLU A 61 -4.54 9.42 3.01
N VAL A 62 -3.38 9.53 3.65
CA VAL A 62 -2.62 8.38 4.15
C VAL A 62 -3.05 8.12 5.59
N ILE A 63 -3.65 6.97 5.85
CA ILE A 63 -4.10 6.60 7.20
C ILE A 63 -3.13 5.66 7.90
N ALA A 64 -2.29 4.93 7.17
CA ALA A 64 -1.24 4.10 7.75
C ALA A 64 0.02 4.15 6.89
N THR A 65 1.17 4.02 7.52
CA THR A 65 2.48 3.95 6.86
C THR A 65 3.19 2.65 7.18
N PHE A 66 4.18 2.27 6.39
CA PHE A 66 5.16 1.29 6.81
C PHE A 66 6.18 1.93 7.76
N GLU A 67 6.97 1.13 8.48
CA GLU A 67 8.15 1.59 9.23
C GLU A 67 9.14 2.36 8.35
N THR A 68 9.21 2.05 7.04
CA THR A 68 9.99 2.83 6.05
C THR A 68 9.41 4.21 5.75
N THR A 69 8.28 4.59 6.35
CA THR A 69 7.48 5.81 6.11
C THR A 69 6.74 5.86 4.76
N ASP A 70 6.90 4.85 3.92
CA ASP A 70 6.09 4.71 2.70
C ASP A 70 4.61 4.47 3.07
N PRO A 71 3.63 4.97 2.29
CA PRO A 71 2.21 4.74 2.58
C PRO A 71 1.84 3.25 2.53
N ALA A 72 1.20 2.76 3.60
CA ALA A 72 0.70 1.40 3.70
C ALA A 72 -0.80 1.32 3.39
N ILE A 73 -1.59 2.30 3.84
CA ILE A 73 -3.02 2.39 3.55
C ILE A 73 -3.37 3.84 3.22
N THR A 74 -4.08 4.04 2.11
CA THR A 74 -4.61 5.34 1.70
C THR A 74 -6.12 5.29 1.49
N ILE A 75 -6.81 6.39 1.77
CA ILE A 75 -8.25 6.55 1.51
C ILE A 75 -8.52 7.76 0.63
N ASN A 76 -9.45 7.59 -0.32
CA ASN A 76 -9.94 8.67 -1.17
C ASN A 76 -11.47 8.70 -1.15
N SER A 77 -12.03 9.91 -1.27
CA SER A 77 -13.47 10.10 -1.49
C SER A 77 -13.73 10.27 -2.99
N TYR A 78 -14.52 9.37 -3.60
CA TYR A 78 -14.89 9.44 -5.01
C TYR A 78 -16.40 9.42 -5.17
N GLY A 79 -16.98 10.55 -5.60
CA GLY A 79 -18.43 10.73 -5.66
C GLY A 79 -19.08 10.67 -4.27
N ARG A 80 -19.86 9.61 -4.01
CA ARG A 80 -20.46 9.33 -2.69
C ARG A 80 -19.83 8.13 -1.98
N GLY A 81 -18.79 7.54 -2.57
CA GLY A 81 -18.10 6.37 -2.05
C GLY A 81 -16.75 6.72 -1.45
N VAL A 82 -16.20 5.77 -0.69
CA VAL A 82 -14.82 5.79 -0.20
C VAL A 82 -14.06 4.65 -0.84
N VAL A 83 -12.85 4.93 -1.33
CA VAL A 83 -11.93 3.96 -1.90
C VAL A 83 -10.75 3.84 -0.94
N ALA A 84 -10.50 2.63 -0.44
CA ALA A 84 -9.31 2.32 0.34
C ALA A 84 -8.34 1.49 -0.52
N VAL A 85 -7.06 1.83 -0.45
CA VAL A 85 -5.99 1.07 -1.10
C VAL A 85 -5.02 0.59 -0.03
N THR A 86 -4.75 -0.70 -0.02
CA THR A 86 -3.68 -1.30 0.77
C THR A 86 -2.46 -1.54 -0.12
N ALA A 87 -1.30 -1.17 0.39
CA ALA A 87 -0.02 -1.34 -0.28
C ALA A 87 0.63 -2.70 0.03
N PHE A 88 -0.09 -3.60 0.69
CA PHE A 88 0.36 -4.91 1.12
C PHE A 88 -0.76 -5.92 0.89
N ASN A 89 -0.44 -7.20 1.01
CA ASN A 89 -1.44 -8.26 0.99
C ASN A 89 -2.02 -8.43 2.40
N PRO A 90 -3.28 -8.03 2.66
CA PRO A 90 -3.86 -8.05 4.00
C PRO A 90 -4.14 -9.47 4.52
#